data_AF-A0A3M9ZIR3-F1
#
_entry.id   AF-A0A3M9ZIR3-F1
#
_cell.length_a   1.000
_cell.length_b   1.000
_cell.length_c   1.000
_cell.angle_alpha   90.00
_cell.angle_beta   90.00
_cell.angle_gamma   90.00
#
_symmetry.space_group_name_H-M   'P 1'
#
loop_
_entity.id
_entity.type
_entity.pdbx_description
1 polymer ?
#
loop_
_entity_poly.entity_id
_entity_poly.type
_entity_poly.pdbx_seq_one_letter_code
_entity_poly.pdbx_strand_id
1 'polypeptide(L)' 'MRASGASVHDAVREIITHNRSLYDCVKMGIANYTALAERIRPAVERQTGAPANPNTIVVAIKRYADSFGGRAGAAELLD' A
#
# COMPACT_ATOMS: atom_id res chain seq x y z
N MET A 1 -18.85 0.72 19.62
CA MET A 1 -18.62 1.36 18.31
C MET A 1 -18.33 0.24 17.32
N ARG A 2 -19.13 0.11 16.25
CA ARG A 2 -18.87 -0.91 15.22
C ARG A 2 -17.55 -0.56 14.54
N ALA A 3 -16.58 -1.46 14.55
CA ALA A 3 -15.48 -1.38 13.61
C ALA A 3 -16.11 -1.44 12.22
N SER A 4 -16.16 -0.32 11.52
CA SER A 4 -16.38 -0.34 10.07
C SER A 4 -15.31 -1.27 9.53
N GLY A 5 -15.68 -2.45 9.03
CA GLY A 5 -14.72 -3.42 8.53
C GLY A 5 -13.92 -2.75 7.42
N ALA A 6 -12.72 -2.27 7.75
CA ALA A 6 -11.89 -1.54 6.83
C ALA A 6 -11.61 -2.45 5.64
N SER A 7 -11.72 -1.93 4.41
CA SER A 7 -11.35 -2.73 3.25
C SER A 7 -9.85 -3.01 3.30
N VAL A 8 -9.40 -4.06 2.60
CA VAL A 8 -7.95 -4.34 2.45
C VAL A 8 -7.21 -3.10 1.93
N HIS A 9 -7.83 -2.33 1.04
CA HIS A 9 -7.23 -1.10 0.50
C HIS A 9 -7.09 -0.01 1.57
N ASP A 10 -8.13 0.21 2.40
CA ASP A 10 -8.08 1.21 3.46
C ASP A 10 -7.05 0.86 4.52
N ALA A 11 -7.00 -0.42 4.92
CA ALA A 11 -6.01 -0.93 5.86
C ALA A 11 -4.57 -0.74 5.32
N VAL A 12 -4.32 -1.09 4.05
CA VAL A 12 -3.02 -0.89 3.39
C VAL A 12 -2.64 0.59 3.38
N ARG A 13 -3.57 1.48 3.00
CA ARG A 13 -3.35 2.93 3.00
C ARG A 13 -2.98 3.44 4.38
N GLU A 14 -3.73 3.04 5.41
CA GLU A 14 -3.50 3.46 6.79
C GLU A 14 -2.12 3.00 7.29
N ILE A 15 -1.78 1.72 7.10
CA ILE A 15 -0.50 1.13 7.51
C ILE A 15 0.68 1.85 6.84
N ILE A 16 0.60 2.08 5.53
CA ILE A 16 1.70 2.75 4.80
C ILE A 16 1.80 4.22 5.22
N THR A 17 0.68 4.94 5.35
CA THR A 17 0.68 6.37 5.68
C THR A 17 1.21 6.65 7.09
N HIS A 18 0.94 5.76 8.04
CA HIS A 18 1.40 5.89 9.43
C HIS A 18 2.81 5.34 9.67
N ASN A 19 3.50 4.87 8.62
CA ASN A 19 4.90 4.46 8.71
C ASN A 19 5.73 5.28 7.71
N ARG A 20 6.48 6.25 8.22
CA ARG A 20 7.22 7.20 7.38
C ARG A 20 8.16 6.52 6.38
N SER A 21 8.89 5.49 6.79
CA SER A 21 9.78 4.74 5.91
C SER A 21 9.03 4.01 4.80
N LEU A 22 7.90 3.38 5.11
CA LEU A 22 7.07 2.73 4.08
C LEU A 22 6.47 3.76 3.13
N TYR A 23 5.95 4.87 3.66
CA TYR A 23 5.41 5.96 2.88
C TYR A 23 6.44 6.51 1.89
N ASP A 24 7.64 6.85 2.35
CA ASP A 24 8.70 7.40 1.51
C ASP A 24 9.12 6.38 0.44
N CYS A 25 9.33 5.11 0.80
CA CYS A 25 9.70 4.07 -0.16
C CYS A 25 8.64 3.82 -1.24
N VAL A 26 7.35 3.84 -0.87
CA VAL A 26 6.24 3.67 -1.84
C VAL A 26 6.10 4.91 -2.71
N LYS A 27 6.18 6.11 -2.13
CA LYS A 27 6.10 7.38 -2.86
C LYS A 27 7.23 7.56 -3.88
N MET A 28 8.44 7.12 -3.55
CA MET A 28 9.61 7.18 -4.45
C MET A 28 9.62 6.04 -5.48
N GLY A 29 8.70 5.08 -5.43
CA GLY A 29 8.66 3.95 -6.36
C GLY A 29 9.80 2.92 -6.16
N ILE A 30 10.44 2.88 -4.99
CA ILE A 30 11.59 2.00 -4.71
C ILE A 30 11.25 0.76 -3.88
N ALA A 31 10.00 0.63 -3.44
CA ALA A 31 9.56 -0.51 -2.63
C ALA A 31 9.27 -1.75 -3.49
N ASN A 32 9.72 -2.93 -3.03
CA ASN A 32 9.25 -4.21 -3.56
C ASN A 32 7.86 -4.54 -2.97
N TYR A 33 6.81 -4.39 -3.78
CA TYR A 33 5.43 -4.55 -3.31
C TYR A 33 5.06 -5.97 -2.88
N THR A 34 5.67 -7.01 -3.48
CA THR A 34 5.43 -8.39 -3.06
C THR A 34 6.00 -8.63 -1.66
N ALA A 35 7.25 -8.24 -1.43
CA ALA A 35 7.87 -8.36 -0.11
C ALA A 35 7.16 -7.49 0.94
N LEU A 36 6.73 -6.29 0.56
CA LEU A 36 5.98 -5.40 1.43
C LEU A 36 4.61 -5.99 1.80
N ALA A 37 3.91 -6.61 0.84
CA ALA A 37 2.62 -7.25 1.09
C ALA A 37 2.72 -8.35 2.14
N GLU A 38 3.70 -9.26 2.01
CA GLU A 38 3.97 -10.29 3.02
C GLU A 38 4.27 -9.68 4.40
N ARG A 39 5.09 -8.62 4.43
CA ARG A 39 5.45 -7.94 5.68
C ARG A 39 4.26 -7.30 6.40
N ILE A 40 3.35 -6.64 5.68
CA ILE A 40 2.23 -5.92 6.29
C ILE A 40 0.97 -6.78 6.46
N ARG A 41 0.92 -7.96 5.83
CA ARG A 41 -0.23 -8.86 5.87
C ARG A 41 -0.78 -9.12 7.29
N PRO A 42 0.04 -9.43 8.31
CA PRO A 42 -0.48 -9.64 9.67
C PRO A 42 -1.13 -8.38 10.27
N ALA A 43 -0.73 -7.18 9.84
CA ALA A 43 -1.37 -5.93 10.27
C ALA A 43 -2.68 -5.68 9.52
N VAL A 44 -2.70 -5.97 8.21
CA VAL A 44 -3.92 -5.91 7.39
C VAL A 44 -4.99 -6.85 7.96
N GLU A 45 -4.66 -8.12 8.20
CA GLU A 45 -5.61 -9.12 8.71
C GLU A 45 -6.15 -8.75 10.10
N ARG A 46 -5.34 -8.12 10.95
CA ARG A 46 -5.77 -7.60 12.25
C ARG A 46 -6.75 -6.43 12.13
N GLN A 47 -6.56 -5.55 11.15
CA GLN A 47 -7.44 -4.40 10.94
C GLN A 47 -8.76 -4.78 10.25
N THR A 48 -8.71 -5.71 9.29
CA THR A 48 -9.90 -6.15 8.54
C THR A 48 -10.71 -7.22 9.29
N GLY A 49 -10.09 -7.93 10.24
CA GLY A 49 -10.71 -9.04 10.96
C GLY A 49 -10.88 -10.31 10.12
N ALA A 50 -10.20 -10.41 8.99
CA ALA A 50 -10.29 -11.55 8.07
C ALA A 50 -8.95 -11.86 7.40
N PRO A 51 -8.69 -13.13 7.01
CA PRO A 51 -7.53 -13.48 6.20
C PRO A 51 -7.48 -12.66 4.92
N ALA A 52 -6.29 -12.22 4.54
CA ALA A 52 -6.07 -11.42 3.35
C ALA A 52 -5.16 -12.16 2.37
N ASN A 53 -5.60 -12.26 1.11
CA ASN A 53 -4.77 -12.83 0.05
C ASN A 53 -3.59 -11.87 -0.24
N PRO A 54 -2.32 -12.33 -0.18
CA PRO A 54 -1.15 -11.50 -0.45
C PRO A 54 -1.23 -10.74 -1.79
N ASN A 55 -1.77 -11.36 -2.85
CA ASN A 55 -1.92 -10.73 -4.15
C ASN A 55 -2.92 -9.57 -4.12
N THR A 56 -3.96 -9.65 -3.29
CA THR A 56 -4.90 -8.54 -3.10
C THR A 56 -4.23 -7.37 -2.39
N ILE A 57 -3.34 -7.63 -1.43
CA ILE A 57 -2.53 -6.61 -0.76
C ILE A 57 -1.57 -5.95 -1.76
N VAL A 58 -0.89 -6.72 -2.62
CA VAL A 58 -0.03 -6.18 -3.70
C VAL A 58 -0.82 -5.22 -4.60
N VAL A 59 -2.01 -5.60 -5.04
CA VAL A 59 -2.87 -4.73 -5.87
C VAL A 59 -3.28 -3.48 -5.10
N ALA A 60 -3.62 -3.58 -3.82
CA ALA A 60 -3.94 -2.43 -2.99
C ALA A 60 -2.73 -1.47 -2.83
N ILE A 61 -1.52 -2.01 -2.62
CA ILE A 61 -0.28 -1.22 -2.56
C ILE A 61 -0.05 -0.50 -3.89
N LYS A 62 -0.19 -1.20 -5.03
CA LYS A 62 -0.04 -0.60 -6.38
C LYS A 62 -1.02 0.55 -6.59
N ARG A 63 -2.31 0.34 -6.30
CA ARG A 63 -3.34 1.39 -6.42
C ARG A 63 -3.05 2.59 -5.52
N TYR A 64 -2.54 2.35 -4.32
CA TYR A 64 -2.11 3.42 -3.43
C TYR A 64 -0.88 4.16 -3.97
N ALA A 65 0.10 3.42 -4.51
CA ALA A 65 1.29 3.99 -5.12
C ALA A 65 0.95 4.86 -6.34
N ASP A 66 0.06 4.37 -7.22
CA ASP A 66 -0.44 5.09 -8.41
C ASP A 66 -1.11 6.42 -8.04
N SER A 67 -1.64 6.55 -6.82
CA SER A 67 -2.23 7.80 -6.33
C SER A 67 -1.22 8.91 -6.06
N PHE A 68 0.07 8.58 -5.92
CA PHE A 68 1.15 9.57 -5.73
C PHE A 68 1.63 10.22 -7.03
N GLY A 69 1.31 9.63 -8.19
CA GLY A 69 1.91 10.04 -9.46
C GLY A 69 1.04 9.67 -10.66
N GLY A 70 0.03 10.49 -10.93
CA GLY A 70 -0.53 10.55 -12.28
C GLY A 70 0.55 11.04 -13.25
N ARG A 71 1.17 10.12 -14.00
CA ARG A 71 2.15 10.40 -15.08
C ARG A 71 3.24 11.45 -14.75
N ALA A 72 3.90 11.34 -13.60
CA ALA A 72 5.12 12.11 -13.32
C ALA A 72 6.24 11.13 -12.93
N GLY A 73 7.16 10.86 -13.85
CA GLY A 73 8.30 9.96 -13.59
C GLY A 73 8.93 9.33 -14.84
N ALA A 74 8.26 9.35 -16.00
CA ALA A 74 8.85 8.89 -17.26
C ALA A 74 9.06 10.01 -18.29
N ALA A 75 8.40 11.15 -18.14
CA ALA A 75 8.46 12.25 -19.12
C ALA A 75 9.56 13.30 -18.85
N GLU A 76 10.18 13.30 -17.67
CA GLU A 76 11.13 14.36 -17.25
C GLU A 76 12.61 13.99 -17.48
N LEU A 77 12.89 12.91 -18.22
CA LEU A 77 14.24 12.48 -18.58
C LEU A 77 14.50 12.54 -20.09
N LEU A 78 13.67 13.26 -20.85
CA LEU A 78 13.83 13.43 -22.31
C LEU A 78 13.77 14.90 -22.77
N ASP A 79 14.05 15.87 -21.89
CA ASP A 79 14.36 17.27 -22.27
C ASP A 79 15.81 17.62 -21.91
#